data_AF-A0A5E7HCV0-F1
#
_entry.id   AF-A0A5E7HCV0-F1
#
_cell.length_a   1.000
_cell.length_b   1.000
_cell.length_c   1.000
_cell.angle_alpha   90.00
_cell.angle_beta   90.00
_cell.angle_gamma   90.00
#
_symmetry.space_group_name_H-M   'P 1'
#
loop_
_entity.id
_entity.type
_entity.pdbx_description
1 polymer ?
#
loop_
_entity_poly.entity_id
_entity_poly.type
_entity_poly.pdbx_seq_one_letter_code
_entity_poly.pdbx_strand_id
1 'polypeptide(L)'
;MADEQKIRLTDNQRRLLNQAMGRFDKMLWELIDKAKDADGMTRPEEKLSSNGDFRKMALAYHSRFEEHLKKNNLVIPVFIQASQESLYHLHQIVPGQSRNYVRQNLNEYRCCLLHRMERDTVNVTYACNGAHPTIYPVPPQSSV
;
A
#
# COMPACT_ATOMS: atom_id res chain seq x y z
N MET A 1 -25.88 -14.37 -13.40
CA MET A 1 -24.77 -13.56 -12.86
C MET A 1 -25.39 -12.23 -12.48
N ALA A 2 -25.51 -11.95 -11.18
CA ALA A 2 -26.15 -10.73 -10.73
C ALA A 2 -25.33 -9.54 -11.22
N ASP A 3 -25.99 -8.55 -11.85
CA ASP A 3 -25.41 -7.24 -12.07
C ASP A 3 -24.99 -6.69 -10.71
N GLU A 4 -23.71 -6.81 -10.36
CA GLU A 4 -23.13 -5.94 -9.36
C GLU A 4 -23.34 -4.52 -9.87
N GLN A 5 -24.31 -3.82 -9.29
CA GLN A 5 -24.58 -2.42 -9.56
C GLN A 5 -23.24 -1.67 -9.53
N LYS A 6 -22.75 -1.28 -10.70
CA LYS A 6 -21.55 -0.45 -10.82
C LYS A 6 -21.88 0.90 -10.19
N ILE A 7 -21.55 1.04 -8.90
CA ILE A 7 -21.68 2.29 -8.18
C ILE A 7 -20.85 3.32 -8.93
N ARG A 8 -21.47 4.41 -9.38
CA ARG A 8 -20.78 5.50 -10.06
C ARG A 8 -20.74 6.72 -9.16
N LEU A 9 -19.53 7.11 -8.77
CA LEU A 9 -19.29 8.31 -7.98
C LEU A 9 -19.56 9.58 -8.80
N THR A 10 -19.89 10.68 -8.11
CA THR A 10 -19.90 12.01 -8.71
C THR A 10 -18.49 12.50 -9.05
N ASP A 11 -18.35 13.52 -9.88
CA ASP A 11 -17.04 14.10 -10.21
C ASP A 11 -16.27 14.57 -8.97
N ASN A 12 -16.97 15.20 -8.02
CA ASN A 12 -16.36 15.64 -6.77
C ASN A 12 -15.88 14.47 -5.92
N GLN A 13 -16.67 13.38 -5.85
CA GLN A 13 -16.27 12.16 -5.13
C GLN A 13 -15.08 11.47 -5.80
N ARG A 14 -15.05 11.37 -7.13
CA ARG A 14 -13.88 10.85 -7.87
C ARG A 14 -12.63 11.67 -7.58
N ARG A 15 -12.73 13.01 -7.58
CA ARG A 15 -11.61 13.89 -7.23
C ARG A 15 -11.11 13.65 -5.81
N LEU A 16 -12.01 13.53 -4.83
CA LEU A 16 -11.64 13.24 -3.44
C LEU A 16 -11.00 11.85 -3.31
N LEU A 17 -11.53 10.85 -4.01
CA LEU A 17 -10.99 9.51 -4.05
C LEU A 17 -9.55 9.49 -4.58
N ASN A 18 -9.30 10.11 -5.74
CA ASN A 18 -7.96 10.19 -6.32
C ASN A 18 -6.97 10.92 -5.40
N GLN A 19 -7.41 12.00 -4.73
CA GLN A 19 -6.59 12.70 -3.74
C GLN A 19 -6.27 11.82 -2.52
N ALA A 20 -7.25 11.07 -2.03
CA ALA A 20 -7.07 10.14 -0.93
C ALA A 20 -6.09 9.02 -1.30
N MET A 21 -6.25 8.42 -2.49
CA MET A 21 -5.34 7.40 -3.02
C MET A 21 -3.92 7.93 -3.17
N GLY A 22 -3.73 9.11 -3.77
CA GLY A 22 -2.39 9.69 -3.93
C GLY A 22 -1.71 10.05 -2.60
N ARG A 23 -2.46 10.55 -1.62
CA ARG A 23 -1.91 10.80 -0.26
C ARG A 23 -1.53 9.50 0.43
N PHE A 24 -2.39 8.49 0.35
CA PHE A 24 -2.14 7.19 0.92
C PHE A 24 -0.92 6.51 0.31
N ASP A 25 -0.81 6.55 -1.02
CA ASP A 25 0.35 6.05 -1.76
C ASP A 25 1.64 6.71 -1.27
N LYS A 26 1.67 8.04 -1.20
CA LYS A 26 2.81 8.81 -0.71
C LYS A 26 3.22 8.40 0.72
N MET A 27 2.26 8.23 1.63
CA MET A 27 2.57 7.81 3.02
C MET A 27 3.20 6.41 3.07
N LEU A 28 2.72 5.46 2.26
CA LEU A 28 3.32 4.13 2.19
C LEU A 28 4.71 4.16 1.58
N TRP A 29 4.90 5.00 0.55
CA TRP A 29 6.21 5.25 -0.03
C TRP A 29 7.24 5.72 1.00
N GLU A 30 6.89 6.74 1.79
CA GLU A 30 7.75 7.24 2.85
C GLU A 30 8.02 6.18 3.93
N LEU A 31 7.05 5.29 4.20
CA LEU A 31 7.22 4.20 5.15
C LEU A 31 8.17 3.11 4.62
N ILE A 32 8.07 2.77 3.33
CA ILE A 32 8.97 1.82 2.66
C ILE A 32 10.41 2.35 2.66
N ASP A 33 10.61 3.64 2.37
CA ASP A 33 11.92 4.27 2.38
C ASP A 33 12.55 4.27 3.78
N LYS A 34 11.75 4.53 4.82
CA LYS A 34 12.18 4.45 6.22
C LYS A 34 12.54 3.04 6.67
N ALA A 35 11.94 2.01 6.07
CA ALA A 35 12.22 0.61 6.36
C ALA A 35 13.52 0.09 5.70
N LYS A 36 14.51 0.94 5.45
CA LYS A 36 15.82 0.56 4.90
C LYS A 36 16.68 -0.25 5.89
N ASP A 37 17.61 -1.02 5.36
CA ASP A 37 18.60 -1.79 6.15
C ASP A 37 19.51 -0.88 6.97
N ALA A 38 20.17 -1.45 7.98
CA ALA A 38 21.05 -0.74 8.90
C ALA A 38 22.15 0.08 8.20
N ASP A 39 22.66 -0.43 7.08
CA ASP A 39 23.69 0.24 6.27
C ASP A 39 23.19 1.52 5.60
N GLY A 40 21.88 1.64 5.38
CA GLY A 40 21.24 2.86 4.87
C GLY A 40 20.76 3.81 5.98
N MET A 41 20.88 3.42 7.25
CA MET A 41 20.43 4.24 8.38
C MET A 41 21.48 5.28 8.74
N THR A 42 21.11 6.55 8.58
CA THR A 42 21.97 7.70 8.87
C THR A 42 21.67 8.31 10.24
N ARG A 43 20.47 8.06 10.79
CA ARG A 43 20.02 8.66 12.05
C ARG A 43 19.80 7.62 13.15
N PRO A 44 20.09 7.93 14.43
CA PRO A 44 19.90 6.99 15.54
C PRO A 44 18.46 6.49 15.70
N GLU A 45 17.49 7.37 15.44
CA GLU A 45 16.05 7.06 15.50
C GLU A 45 15.61 5.97 14.50
N GLU A 46 16.29 5.85 13.36
CA GLU A 46 16.02 4.79 12.37
C GLU A 46 16.38 3.41 12.93
N LYS A 47 17.43 3.34 13.77
CA LYS A 47 17.96 2.11 14.39
C LYS A 47 17.09 1.59 15.54
N LEU A 48 16.20 2.42 16.09
CA LEU A 48 15.33 2.07 17.21
C LEU A 48 13.99 1.48 16.77
N SER A 49 13.62 1.66 15.50
CA SER A 49 12.37 1.14 14.97
C SER A 49 12.40 -0.39 14.86
N SER A 50 11.31 -1.08 15.17
CA SER A 50 11.19 -2.53 14.99
C SER A 50 10.36 -2.87 13.73
N ASN A 51 10.45 -4.10 13.22
CA ASN A 51 9.56 -4.55 12.13
C ASN A 51 8.08 -4.45 12.53
N GLY A 52 7.79 -4.68 13.82
CA GLY A 52 6.44 -4.53 14.38
C GLY A 52 5.92 -3.10 14.30
N ASP A 53 6.80 -2.09 14.44
CA ASP A 53 6.41 -0.69 14.35
C ASP A 53 6.01 -0.30 12.92
N PHE A 54 6.75 -0.78 11.92
CA PHE A 54 6.40 -0.58 10.50
C PHE A 54 5.04 -1.22 10.17
N ARG A 55 4.81 -2.45 10.63
CA ARG A 55 3.50 -3.11 10.47
C ARG A 55 2.38 -2.31 11.13
N LYS A 56 2.56 -1.87 12.37
CA LYS A 56 1.56 -1.06 13.10
C LYS A 56 1.28 0.27 12.39
N MET A 57 2.32 0.94 11.89
CA MET A 57 2.16 2.18 11.13
C MET A 57 1.37 1.95 9.83
N ALA A 58 1.71 0.89 9.07
CA ALA A 58 0.98 0.56 7.84
C ALA A 58 -0.51 0.24 8.12
N LEU A 59 -0.80 -0.53 9.17
CA LEU A 59 -2.18 -0.81 9.61
C LEU A 59 -2.91 0.47 10.04
N ALA A 60 -2.23 1.39 10.72
CA ALA A 60 -2.82 2.67 11.10
C ALA A 60 -3.12 3.55 9.86
N TYR A 61 -2.23 3.57 8.86
CA TYR A 61 -2.47 4.27 7.60
C TYR A 61 -3.66 3.66 6.86
N HIS A 62 -3.75 2.33 6.82
CA HIS A 62 -4.87 1.62 6.23
C HIS A 62 -6.20 1.99 6.88
N SER A 63 -6.27 1.91 8.21
CA SER A 63 -7.49 2.23 8.96
C SER A 63 -7.94 3.67 8.73
N ARG A 64 -7.01 4.63 8.73
CA ARG A 64 -7.30 6.04 8.42
C ARG A 64 -7.79 6.24 6.98
N PHE A 65 -7.23 5.49 6.04
CA PHE A 65 -7.66 5.52 4.65
C PHE A 65 -9.09 5.00 4.50
N GLU A 66 -9.40 3.84 5.08
CA GLU A 66 -10.77 3.29 5.07
C GLU A 66 -11.78 4.23 5.73
N GLU A 67 -11.44 4.82 6.88
CA GLU A 67 -12.28 5.79 7.57
C GLU A 67 -12.53 7.02 6.70
N HIS A 68 -11.50 7.51 6.01
CA HIS A 68 -11.64 8.61 5.06
C HIS A 68 -12.59 8.26 3.90
N LEU A 69 -12.49 7.05 3.33
CA LEU A 69 -13.40 6.61 2.29
C LEU A 69 -14.85 6.50 2.79
N LYS A 70 -15.06 5.93 3.99
CA LYS A 70 -16.38 5.82 4.64
C LYS A 70 -17.00 7.19 4.88
N LYS A 71 -16.25 8.09 5.50
CA LYS A 71 -16.72 9.45 5.85
C LYS A 71 -17.15 10.27 4.63
N ASN A 72 -16.53 10.03 3.47
CA ASN A 72 -16.81 10.75 2.22
C ASN A 72 -17.75 9.99 1.27
N ASN A 73 -18.36 8.87 1.71
CA ASN A 73 -19.21 8.01 0.88
C ASN A 73 -18.51 7.56 -0.42
N LEU A 74 -17.24 7.13 -0.30
CA LEU A 74 -16.38 6.69 -1.41
C LEU A 74 -16.17 5.17 -1.42
N VAL A 75 -16.84 4.43 -0.54
CA VAL A 75 -16.68 2.98 -0.42
C VAL A 75 -17.42 2.28 -1.56
N ILE A 76 -16.69 1.48 -2.32
CA ILE A 76 -17.18 0.68 -3.45
C ILE A 76 -16.81 -0.79 -3.17
N PRO A 77 -17.63 -1.78 -3.56
CA PRO A 77 -17.36 -3.20 -3.28
C PRO A 77 -15.94 -3.67 -3.62
N VAL A 78 -15.41 -3.26 -4.78
CA VAL A 78 -14.04 -3.59 -5.20
C VAL A 78 -12.97 -3.10 -4.23
N PHE A 79 -13.21 -1.99 -3.52
CA PHE A 79 -12.26 -1.44 -2.55
C PHE A 79 -12.23 -2.26 -1.26
N ILE A 80 -13.37 -2.83 -0.86
CA ILE A 80 -13.46 -3.71 0.30
C ILE A 80 -12.68 -4.99 0.02
N GLN A 81 -12.85 -5.58 -1.16
CA GLN A 81 -12.10 -6.77 -1.56
C GLN A 81 -10.59 -6.48 -1.64
N ALA A 82 -10.20 -5.39 -2.29
CA ALA A 82 -8.80 -4.97 -2.40
C ALA A 82 -8.16 -4.75 -1.02
N SER A 83 -8.91 -4.13 -0.08
CA SER A 83 -8.50 -3.95 1.30
C SER A 83 -8.17 -5.29 1.96
N GLN A 84 -9.11 -6.23 1.98
CA GLN A 84 -8.95 -7.54 2.62
C GLN A 84 -7.77 -8.33 2.07
N GLU A 85 -7.62 -8.36 0.75
CA GLU A 85 -6.53 -9.09 0.09
C GLU A 85 -5.17 -8.46 0.34
N SER A 86 -5.09 -7.13 0.35
CA SER A 86 -3.82 -6.43 0.61
C SER A 86 -3.31 -6.69 2.03
N LEU A 87 -4.19 -6.71 3.03
CA LEU A 87 -3.84 -6.89 4.44
C LEU A 87 -3.04 -8.17 4.70
N TYR A 88 -3.20 -9.20 3.87
CA TYR A 88 -2.39 -10.42 3.91
C TYR A 88 -0.88 -10.11 4.01
N HIS A 89 -0.37 -9.20 3.18
CA HIS A 89 1.06 -8.88 3.13
C HIS A 89 1.53 -8.18 4.41
N LEU A 90 0.71 -7.30 5.00
CA LEU A 90 1.06 -6.68 6.29
C LEU A 90 1.13 -7.71 7.42
N HIS A 91 0.32 -8.75 7.36
CA HIS A 91 0.35 -9.82 8.37
C HIS A 91 1.59 -10.73 8.26
N GLN A 92 2.27 -10.78 7.11
CA GLN A 92 3.53 -11.51 6.93
C GLN A 92 4.74 -10.82 7.60
N ILE A 93 4.61 -9.54 7.98
CA ILE A 93 5.66 -8.79 8.66
C ILE A 93 5.72 -9.23 10.13
N VAL A 94 6.82 -9.88 10.50
CA VAL A 94 7.09 -10.38 11.86
C VAL A 94 8.47 -9.98 12.38
N PRO A 95 8.71 -10.04 13.70
CA PRO A 95 10.03 -9.78 14.28
C PRO A 95 11.11 -10.73 13.74
N GLY A 96 12.35 -10.26 13.64
CA GLY A 96 13.52 -11.07 13.22
C GLY A 96 13.73 -11.19 11.71
N GLN A 97 12.78 -10.76 10.88
CA GLN A 97 12.95 -10.68 9.43
C GLN A 97 13.91 -9.55 9.02
N SER A 98 14.59 -9.71 7.88
CA SER A 98 15.39 -8.64 7.27
C SER A 98 14.53 -7.43 6.90
N ARG A 99 15.11 -6.23 6.88
CA ARG A 99 14.36 -5.03 6.48
C ARG A 99 13.95 -5.07 5.01
N ASN A 100 14.74 -5.71 4.16
CA ASN A 100 14.35 -5.99 2.78
C ASN A 100 13.03 -6.74 2.69
N TYR A 101 12.82 -7.75 3.54
CA TYR A 101 11.55 -8.48 3.58
C TYR A 101 10.38 -7.59 4.02
N VAL A 102 10.61 -6.69 4.99
CA VAL A 102 9.61 -5.69 5.41
C VAL A 102 9.25 -4.74 4.27
N ARG A 103 10.25 -4.19 3.57
CA ARG A 103 10.05 -3.30 2.41
C ARG A 103 9.26 -3.98 1.31
N GLN A 104 9.61 -5.24 1.01
CA GLN A 104 8.91 -6.02 0.00
C GLN A 104 7.42 -6.18 0.37
N ASN A 105 7.11 -6.61 1.59
CA ASN A 105 5.71 -6.79 2.00
C ASN A 105 4.92 -5.48 2.09
N LEU A 106 5.56 -4.38 2.50
CA LEU A 106 4.94 -3.05 2.45
C LEU A 106 4.64 -2.62 1.01
N ASN A 107 5.55 -2.89 0.07
CA ASN A 107 5.34 -2.59 -1.34
C ASN A 107 4.31 -3.50 -2.00
N GLU A 108 4.30 -4.80 -1.68
CA GLU A 108 3.28 -5.74 -2.16
C GLU A 108 1.89 -5.36 -1.62
N TYR A 109 1.79 -5.01 -0.34
CA TYR A 109 0.58 -4.45 0.26
C TYR A 109 0.07 -3.24 -0.52
N ARG A 110 0.94 -2.24 -0.74
CA ARG A 110 0.66 -1.01 -1.49
C ARG A 110 0.12 -1.32 -2.89
N CYS A 111 0.86 -2.13 -3.65
CA CYS A 111 0.53 -2.46 -5.04
C CYS A 111 -0.76 -3.28 -5.12
N CYS A 112 -0.95 -4.26 -4.23
CA CYS A 112 -2.15 -5.09 -4.19
C CYS A 112 -3.40 -4.24 -3.95
N LEU A 113 -3.34 -3.29 -3.01
CA LEU A 113 -4.46 -2.40 -2.73
C LEU A 113 -4.74 -1.44 -3.90
N LEU A 114 -3.75 -0.64 -4.30
CA LEU A 114 -3.95 0.43 -5.27
C LEU A 114 -4.27 -0.09 -6.68
N HIS A 115 -3.56 -1.10 -7.17
CA HIS A 115 -3.82 -1.63 -8.51
C HIS A 115 -5.16 -2.37 -8.60
N ARG A 116 -5.64 -2.98 -7.51
CA ARG A 116 -6.99 -3.56 -7.50
C ARG A 116 -8.06 -2.48 -7.51
N MET A 117 -7.85 -1.38 -6.79
CA MET A 117 -8.77 -0.22 -6.85
C MET A 117 -8.80 0.41 -8.25
N GLU A 118 -7.66 0.52 -8.93
CA GLU A 118 -7.55 1.07 -10.30
C GLU A 118 -8.31 0.27 -11.37
N ARG A 119 -8.62 -1.00 -11.10
CA ARG A 119 -9.46 -1.80 -12.01
C ARG A 119 -10.87 -1.22 -12.15
N ASP A 120 -11.32 -0.42 -11.19
CA ASP A 120 -12.55 0.37 -11.32
C ASP A 120 -12.28 1.65 -12.14
N THR A 121 -12.13 1.47 -13.45
CA THR A 121 -11.86 2.55 -14.41
C THR A 121 -13.00 3.57 -14.53
N VAL A 122 -14.17 3.30 -13.93
CA VAL A 122 -15.32 4.21 -13.93
C VAL A 122 -15.17 5.28 -12.84
N ASN A 123 -14.56 4.92 -11.70
CA ASN A 123 -14.46 5.76 -10.53
C ASN A 123 -13.04 6.23 -10.23
N VAL A 124 -12.04 5.45 -10.64
CA VAL A 124 -10.63 5.74 -10.41
C VAL A 124 -10.00 6.26 -11.70
N THR A 125 -9.43 7.47 -11.62
CA THR A 125 -8.57 8.02 -12.68
C THR A 125 -7.13 8.22 -12.21
N TYR A 126 -6.86 7.83 -10.96
CA TYR A 126 -5.53 7.71 -10.40
C TYR A 126 -4.74 6.64 -11.15
N ALA A 127 -3.49 6.94 -11.46
CA ALA A 127 -2.52 5.97 -11.90
C ALA A 127 -1.39 5.91 -10.86
N CYS A 128 -1.26 4.76 -10.22
CA CYS A 128 -0.15 4.41 -9.35
C CYS A 128 1.11 4.43 -10.19
N ASN A 129 1.87 5.53 -10.07
CA ASN A 129 3.15 5.66 -10.75
C ASN A 129 4.14 4.69 -10.12
N GLY A 130 4.47 3.65 -10.89
CA GLY A 130 5.67 2.85 -10.72
C GLY A 130 5.64 1.86 -9.55
N ALA A 131 5.95 0.61 -9.89
CA ALA A 131 6.83 -0.20 -9.06
C ALA A 131 8.03 0.66 -8.63
N HIS A 132 8.54 0.45 -7.42
CA HIS A 132 9.86 0.96 -7.05
C HIS A 132 10.82 0.68 -8.21
N PRO A 133 11.60 1.67 -8.71
CA PRO A 133 12.75 1.34 -9.52
C PRO A 133 13.53 0.31 -8.71
N THR A 134 13.52 -0.92 -9.24
CA THR A 134 14.00 -2.16 -8.65
C THR A 134 14.91 -1.93 -7.45
N ILE A 135 14.46 -2.27 -6.24
CA ILE A 135 15.35 -2.24 -5.07
C ILE A 135 16.50 -3.24 -5.28
N TYR A 136 16.44 -4.23 -6.20
CA TYR A 136 17.62 -5.02 -6.56
C TYR A 136 17.67 -5.52 -8.02
N PRO A 137 18.88 -5.65 -8.61
CA PRO A 137 19.12 -6.63 -9.67
C PRO A 137 18.88 -8.03 -9.12
N VAL A 138 18.26 -8.89 -9.93
CA VAL A 138 18.11 -10.31 -9.65
C VAL A 138 19.51 -10.88 -9.40
N PRO A 139 19.80 -11.54 -8.26
CA PRO A 139 21.08 -12.23 -8.11
C PRO A 139 21.19 -13.26 -9.26
N PRO A 140 22.36 -13.38 -9.92
CA PRO A 140 22.51 -14.34 -11.00
C PRO A 140 22.06 -15.70 -10.48
N GLN A 141 21.08 -16.29 -11.15
CA GLN A 141 20.68 -17.66 -10.85
C GLN A 141 21.93 -18.51 -11.05
N SER A 142 22.49 -19.03 -9.95
CA SER A 142 23.52 -20.04 -10.01
C SER A 142 22.96 -21.19 -10.83
N SER A 143 23.46 -21.31 -12.05
CA SER A 143 23.20 -22.47 -12.89
C SER A 143 23.83 -23.67 -12.18
N VAL A 144 22.98 -24.57 -11.71
CA VAL A 144 23.37 -25.94 -11.35
C VAL A 144 23.11 -26.80 -12.58
#